data_AF-A0A125Q4K1-F1
#
_entry.id   AF-A0A125Q4K1-F1
#
_cell.length_a   1.000
_cell.length_b   1.000
_cell.length_c   1.000
_cell.angle_alpha   90.00
_cell.angle_beta   90.00
_cell.angle_gamma   90.00
#
_symmetry.space_group_name_H-M   'P 1'
#
loop_
_entity.id
_entity.type
_entity.pdbx_description
1 polymer ?
#
loop_
_entity_poly.entity_id
_entity_poly.type
_entity_poly.pdbx_seq_one_letter_code
_entity_poly.pdbx_strand_id
1 'polypeptide(L)'
;MPHRKIPLAIAFFSATLLFVTVMPALASSGGELPWEGPLERIQQSITGPVAGYIALAAVAIAGGMLIFGGELNDFARRLVYVVLVAGILLGATRIVGLFGATGASIGWIDDQRSSSTVLDREEKANG
;
A
#
# COMPACT_ATOMS: atom_id res chain seq x y z
N MET A 1 -3.29 38.30 18.96
CA MET A 1 -2.53 37.36 18.11
C MET A 1 -3.02 35.95 18.42
N PRO A 2 -3.76 35.26 17.52
CA PRO A 2 -4.33 33.96 17.83
C PRO A 2 -3.27 32.85 17.68
N HIS A 3 -3.04 32.11 18.76
CA HIS A 3 -2.17 30.93 18.78
C HIS A 3 -2.75 29.83 17.88
N ARG A 4 -2.10 29.59 16.74
CA ARG A 4 -2.43 28.49 15.83
C ARG A 4 -1.96 27.19 16.49
N LYS A 5 -2.88 26.40 17.04
CA LYS A 5 -2.60 25.03 17.49
C LYS A 5 -2.46 24.13 16.26
N ILE A 6 -1.29 24.17 15.63
CA ILE A 6 -0.94 23.33 14.49
C ILE A 6 -0.83 21.87 15.00
N PRO A 7 -1.53 20.92 14.37
CA PRO A 7 -1.82 19.62 14.96
C PRO A 7 -0.60 18.70 14.92
N LEU A 8 -0.11 18.35 16.11
CA LEU A 8 0.93 17.33 16.38
C LEU A 8 0.73 16.03 15.57
N ALA A 9 -0.52 15.71 15.18
CA ALA A 9 -0.88 14.57 14.36
C ALA A 9 -0.26 14.55 12.94
N ILE A 10 -0.03 15.72 12.30
CA ILE A 10 0.58 15.78 10.97
C ILE A 10 2.10 15.51 11.05
N ALA A 11 2.74 15.92 12.16
CA ALA A 11 4.15 15.66 12.40
C ALA A 11 4.44 14.15 12.57
N PHE A 12 3.55 13.41 13.24
CA PHE A 12 3.66 11.95 13.37
C PHE A 12 3.52 11.21 12.03
N PHE A 13 2.58 11.62 11.16
CA PHE A 13 2.39 10.98 9.86
C PHE A 13 3.58 11.20 8.92
N SER A 14 4.19 12.40 8.97
CA SER A 14 5.41 12.72 8.23
C SER A 14 6.63 11.93 8.75
N ALA A 15 6.74 11.73 10.06
CA ALA A 15 7.82 10.95 10.67
C ALA A 15 7.75 9.46 10.31
N THR A 16 6.55 8.86 10.25
CA THR A 16 6.37 7.46 9.84
C THR A 16 6.71 7.24 8.37
N LEU A 17 6.37 8.20 7.50
CA LEU A 17 6.68 8.12 6.06
C LEU A 17 8.20 8.21 5.78
N LEU A 18 8.93 8.93 6.64
CA LEU A 18 10.39 9.04 6.57
C LEU A 18 11.13 7.78 7.07
N PHE A 19 10.49 6.94 7.89
CA PHE A 19 11.11 5.72 8.42
C PHE A 19 11.10 4.55 7.43
N VAL A 20 10.14 4.54 6.47
CA VAL A 20 10.00 3.50 5.44
C VAL A 20 11.08 3.58 4.35
N THR A 21 11.84 4.68 4.25
CA THR A 21 12.82 4.90 3.17
C THR A 21 14.26 4.51 3.52
N VAL A 22 14.52 3.95 4.72
CA VAL A 22 15.85 3.46 5.10
C VAL A 22 16.09 2.07 4.49
N MET A 23 16.58 2.05 3.25
CA MET A 23 17.11 0.84 2.60
C MET A 23 18.25 0.23 3.45
N PRO A 24 18.44 -1.10 3.48
CA PRO A 24 19.60 -1.70 4.12
C PRO A 24 20.84 -1.35 3.29
N ALA A 25 21.71 -0.50 3.84
CA ALA A 25 23.05 -0.29 3.33
C ALA A 25 23.84 -1.59 3.55
N LEU A 26 23.81 -2.47 2.55
CA LEU A 26 24.69 -3.63 2.47
C LEU A 26 26.08 -3.14 2.08
N ALA A 27 26.87 -2.73 3.07
CA ALA A 27 28.30 -2.51 2.93
C ALA A 27 29.02 -3.80 3.33
N SER A 28 29.29 -4.66 2.35
CA SER A 28 30.14 -5.83 2.54
C SER A 28 31.62 -5.45 2.49
N SER A 29 32.39 -6.25 3.22
CA SER A 29 33.82 -6.57 3.05
C SER A 29 34.85 -5.55 3.53
N GLY A 30 35.47 -5.85 4.68
CA GLY A 30 36.89 -5.54 4.90
C GLY A 30 37.35 -5.28 6.34
N GLY A 31 37.35 -6.30 7.20
CA GLY A 31 38.17 -6.33 8.43
C GLY A 31 37.41 -6.25 9.74
N GLU A 32 37.49 -7.31 10.55
CA GLU A 32 36.96 -7.38 11.91
C GLU A 32 37.64 -6.34 12.81
N LEU A 33 37.01 -5.18 12.96
CA LEU A 33 37.37 -4.24 14.00
C LEU A 33 36.59 -4.60 15.27
N PRO A 34 37.18 -4.58 16.48
CA PRO A 34 36.55 -5.07 17.71
C PRO A 34 35.26 -4.35 18.13
N TRP A 35 34.93 -3.25 17.45
CA TRP A 35 33.70 -2.48 17.62
C TRP A 35 32.58 -2.86 16.63
N GLU A 36 32.84 -3.72 15.63
CA GLU A 36 31.81 -4.24 14.73
C GLU A 36 30.78 -5.10 15.46
N GLY A 37 31.21 -6.03 16.32
CA GLY A 37 30.27 -6.91 17.05
C GLY A 37 29.22 -6.14 17.89
N PRO A 38 29.61 -5.10 18.64
CA PRO A 38 28.67 -4.20 19.31
C PRO A 38 27.74 -3.44 18.36
N LEU A 39 28.22 -2.94 17.22
CA LEU A 39 27.38 -2.23 16.25
C LEU A 39 26.42 -3.18 15.52
N GLU A 40 26.86 -4.39 15.19
CA GLU A 40 26.05 -5.43 14.54
C GLU A 40 24.94 -5.90 15.48
N ARG A 41 25.20 -6.01 16.80
CA ARG A 41 24.14 -6.27 17.78
C ARG A 41 23.11 -5.16 17.85
N ILE A 42 23.52 -3.90 17.72
CA ILE A 42 22.58 -2.78 17.69
C ILE A 42 21.74 -2.86 16.41
N GLN A 43 22.36 -3.11 15.26
CA GLN A 43 21.64 -3.30 14.00
C GLN A 43 20.65 -4.48 14.07
N GLN A 44 21.09 -5.62 14.60
CA GLN A 44 20.24 -6.80 14.86
C GLN A 44 19.14 -6.52 15.89
N SER A 45 19.35 -5.64 16.87
CA SER A 45 18.31 -5.29 17.86
C SER A 45 17.21 -4.41 17.28
N ILE A 46 17.55 -3.58 16.28
CA ILE A 46 16.62 -2.67 15.60
C ILE A 46 15.86 -3.39 14.47
N THR A 47 16.48 -4.38 13.82
CA THR A 47 15.88 -5.15 12.72
C THR A 47 15.40 -6.55 13.09
N GLY A 48 15.75 -7.03 14.29
CA GLY A 48 15.43 -8.39 14.75
C GLY A 48 14.11 -8.51 15.52
N PRO A 49 13.79 -9.72 16.04
CA PRO A 49 12.52 -10.03 16.69
C PRO A 49 12.20 -9.14 17.90
N VAL A 50 13.23 -8.61 18.57
CA VAL A 50 13.12 -7.70 19.72
C VAL A 50 12.35 -6.43 19.34
N ALA A 51 12.64 -5.85 18.17
CA ALA A 51 11.89 -4.69 17.66
C ALA A 51 10.41 -5.03 17.44
N GLY A 52 10.13 -6.25 16.97
CA GLY A 52 8.76 -6.76 16.82
C GLY A 52 7.99 -6.82 18.13
N TYR A 53 8.59 -7.32 19.22
CA TYR A 53 7.95 -7.37 20.54
C TYR A 53 7.70 -5.97 21.13
N ILE A 54 8.64 -5.04 20.93
CA ILE A 54 8.48 -3.64 21.37
C ILE A 54 7.34 -2.98 20.58
N ALA A 55 7.27 -3.20 19.26
CA ALA A 55 6.17 -2.69 18.43
C ALA A 55 4.81 -3.24 18.87
N LEU A 56 4.73 -4.54 19.15
CA LEU A 56 3.52 -5.18 19.66
C LEU A 56 3.09 -4.58 21.01
N ALA A 57 4.03 -4.38 21.93
CA ALA A 57 3.76 -3.74 23.22
C ALA A 57 3.27 -2.29 23.05
N ALA A 58 3.88 -1.52 22.16
CA ALA A 58 3.49 -0.14 21.87
C ALA A 58 2.06 -0.06 21.29
N VAL A 59 1.70 -0.96 20.37
CA VAL A 59 0.33 -1.03 19.82
C VAL A 59 -0.68 -1.42 20.90
N ALA A 60 -0.34 -2.36 21.79
CA ALA A 60 -1.20 -2.76 22.90
C ALA A 60 -1.42 -1.61 23.89
N ILE A 61 -0.38 -0.84 24.21
CA ILE A 61 -0.49 0.35 25.07
C ILE A 61 -1.32 1.43 24.39
N ALA A 62 -1.10 1.71 23.10
CA ALA A 62 -1.89 2.68 22.34
C ALA A 62 -3.38 2.29 22.27
N GLY A 63 -3.67 1.01 22.01
CA GLY A 63 -5.03 0.47 22.04
C GLY A 63 -5.64 0.46 23.45
N GLY A 64 -4.84 0.22 24.47
CA GLY A 64 -5.25 0.31 25.88
C GLY A 64 -5.61 1.75 26.27
N MET A 65 -4.75 2.72 25.94
CA MET A 65 -5.01 4.15 26.17
C MET A 65 -6.27 4.63 25.44
N LEU A 66 -6.59 4.00 24.30
CA LEU A 66 -7.81 4.28 23.58
C LEU A 66 -9.05 3.81 24.36
N ILE A 67 -9.07 2.57 24.83
CA ILE A 67 -10.23 1.98 25.52
C ILE A 67 -10.42 2.58 26.92
N PHE A 68 -9.33 2.82 27.65
CA PHE A 68 -9.37 3.27 29.05
C PHE A 68 -9.45 4.79 29.22
N GLY A 69 -9.43 5.57 28.14
CA GLY A 69 -9.93 6.94 28.16
C GLY A 69 -8.88 8.01 28.46
N GLY A 70 -8.12 8.39 27.43
CA GLY A 70 -7.43 9.69 27.37
C GLY A 70 -8.21 10.76 26.61
N GLU A 71 -8.99 10.37 25.57
CA GLU A 71 -9.80 11.25 24.70
C GLU A 71 -10.55 10.37 23.66
N LEU A 72 -11.17 9.27 24.10
CA LEU A 72 -11.73 8.22 23.22
C LEU A 72 -12.68 8.77 22.15
N ASN A 73 -13.50 9.77 22.49
CA ASN A 73 -14.42 10.39 21.54
C ASN A 73 -13.69 11.07 20.36
N ASP A 74 -12.57 11.74 20.61
CA ASP A 74 -11.77 12.41 19.57
C ASP A 74 -10.99 11.41 18.72
N PHE A 75 -10.43 10.35 19.33
CA PHE A 75 -9.80 9.28 18.57
C PHE A 75 -10.81 8.51 17.72
N ALA A 76 -11.94 8.10 18.30
CA ALA A 76 -12.98 7.37 17.58
C ALA A 76 -13.51 8.18 16.40
N ARG A 77 -13.73 9.49 16.60
CA ARG A 77 -14.13 10.40 15.52
C ARG A 77 -13.07 10.46 14.40
N ARG A 78 -11.79 10.50 14.74
CA ARG A 78 -10.69 10.44 13.76
C ARG A 78 -10.62 9.10 13.03
N LEU A 79 -10.77 7.99 13.75
CA LEU A 79 -10.74 6.64 13.20
C LEU A 79 -11.87 6.45 12.19
N VAL A 80 -13.09 6.91 12.52
CA VAL A 80 -14.24 6.86 11.61
C VAL A 80 -13.95 7.61 10.32
N TYR A 81 -13.33 8.79 10.36
CA TYR A 81 -12.97 9.52 9.13
C TYR A 81 -11.94 8.76 8.29
N VAL A 82 -10.91 8.18 8.90
CA VAL A 82 -9.89 7.40 8.18
C VAL A 82 -10.50 6.16 7.53
N VAL A 83 -11.31 5.41 8.28
CA VAL A 83 -12.01 4.21 7.77
C VAL A 83 -13.01 4.57 6.68
N LEU A 84 -13.75 5.67 6.83
CA LEU A 84 -14.72 6.13 5.84
C LEU A 84 -14.02 6.50 4.52
N VAL A 85 -12.91 7.24 4.59
CA VAL A 85 -12.11 7.58 3.40
C VAL A 85 -11.50 6.33 2.77
N ALA A 86 -10.88 5.45 3.55
CA ALA A 86 -10.28 4.22 3.04
C ALA A 86 -11.33 3.30 2.41
N GLY A 87 -12.50 3.16 3.03
CA GLY A 87 -13.63 2.38 2.52
C GLY A 87 -14.17 2.93 1.20
N ILE A 88 -14.30 4.25 1.08
CA ILE A 88 -14.68 4.89 -0.19
C ILE A 88 -13.63 4.63 -1.27
N LEU A 89 -12.34 4.80 -0.97
CA LEU A 89 -11.28 4.55 -1.95
C LEU A 89 -11.25 3.08 -2.41
N LEU A 90 -11.29 2.13 -1.46
CA LEU A 90 -11.34 0.70 -1.76
C LEU A 90 -12.61 0.34 -2.55
N GLY A 91 -13.77 0.86 -2.17
CA GLY A 91 -15.03 0.66 -2.89
C GLY A 91 -15.04 1.28 -4.28
N ALA A 92 -14.45 2.47 -4.44
CA ALA A 92 -14.34 3.17 -5.72
C ALA A 92 -13.54 2.34 -6.74
N THR A 93 -12.48 1.65 -6.32
CA THR A 93 -11.74 0.74 -7.23
C THR A 93 -12.63 -0.37 -7.81
N ARG A 94 -13.59 -0.87 -7.04
CA ARG A 94 -14.56 -1.88 -7.50
C ARG A 94 -15.54 -1.28 -8.49
N ILE A 95 -16.06 -0.09 -8.22
CA ILE A 95 -17.00 0.62 -9.10
C ILE A 95 -16.33 0.97 -10.44
N VAL A 96 -15.12 1.53 -10.41
CA VAL A 96 -14.35 1.82 -11.63
C VAL A 96 -14.04 0.53 -12.39
N GLY A 97 -13.75 -0.58 -11.70
CA GLY A 97 -13.58 -1.88 -12.30
C GLY A 97 -14.82 -2.38 -13.05
N LEU A 98 -16.04 -2.09 -12.58
CA LEU A 98 -17.28 -2.47 -13.28
C LEU A 98 -17.44 -1.73 -14.62
N PHE A 99 -17.03 -0.46 -14.70
CA PHE A 99 -17.07 0.32 -15.94
C PHE A 99 -15.83 0.13 -16.83
N GLY A 100 -14.69 -0.27 -16.24
CA GLY A 100 -13.43 -0.49 -16.96
C GLY A 100 -13.23 -1.91 -17.49
N ALA A 101 -13.76 -2.94 -16.82
CA ALA A 101 -13.61 -4.34 -17.22
C ALA A 101 -14.74 -4.86 -18.13
N THR A 102 -15.89 -4.18 -18.19
CA THR A 102 -16.98 -4.50 -19.13
C THR A 102 -16.92 -3.70 -20.43
N GLY A 103 -16.00 -2.74 -20.54
CA GLY A 103 -15.66 -2.06 -21.79
C GLY A 103 -14.90 -2.98 -22.74
N ALA A 104 -15.62 -3.92 -23.35
CA ALA A 104 -15.23 -4.74 -24.50
C ALA A 104 -13.79 -5.28 -24.49
N SER A 105 -13.59 -6.52 -24.01
CA SER A 105 -12.61 -7.37 -24.68
C SER A 105 -13.18 -7.64 -26.08
N ILE A 106 -12.77 -6.83 -27.05
CA ILE A 106 -12.93 -7.17 -28.47
C ILE A 106 -12.04 -8.40 -28.66
N GLY A 107 -12.60 -9.56 -28.34
CA GLY A 107 -12.13 -10.81 -28.88
C GLY A 107 -12.26 -10.69 -30.38
N TRP A 108 -11.16 -10.90 -31.09
CA TRP A 108 -11.14 -11.03 -32.53
C TRP A 108 -12.13 -12.12 -32.94
N ILE A 109 -13.33 -11.69 -33.34
CA ILE A 109 -14.29 -12.55 -34.01
C ILE A 109 -14.06 -12.37 -35.50
N ASP A 110 -13.46 -13.40 -36.06
CA ASP A 110 -13.87 -13.95 -37.35
C ASP A 110 -13.37 -13.23 -38.60
N ASP A 111 -12.07 -13.43 -38.80
CA ASP A 111 -11.37 -13.62 -40.07
C ASP A 111 -11.97 -14.73 -40.99
N GLN A 112 -13.15 -15.30 -40.72
CA GLN A 112 -13.69 -16.46 -41.48
C GLN A 112 -14.81 -16.09 -42.48
N ARG A 113 -15.62 -15.05 -42.23
CA ARG A 113 -16.74 -14.70 -43.14
C ARG A 113 -16.31 -14.09 -44.48
N SER A 114 -15.13 -13.47 -44.54
CA SER A 114 -14.55 -12.88 -45.75
C SER A 114 -14.04 -13.95 -46.71
N SER A 115 -13.39 -15.00 -46.20
CA SER A 115 -12.76 -16.02 -47.03
C SER A 115 -13.79 -16.91 -47.75
N SER A 116 -14.88 -17.30 -47.09
CA SER A 116 -15.92 -18.11 -47.73
C SER A 116 -16.66 -17.35 -48.85
N THR A 117 -16.86 -16.05 -48.69
CA THR A 117 -17.59 -15.22 -49.67
C THR A 117 -16.74 -14.87 -50.89
N VAL A 118 -15.41 -14.79 -50.73
CA VAL A 118 -14.49 -14.50 -51.84
C VAL A 118 -14.31 -15.72 -52.73
N LEU A 119 -14.16 -16.92 -52.16
CA LEU A 119 -14.02 -18.15 -52.93
C LEU A 119 -15.29 -18.46 -53.77
N ASP A 120 -16.49 -18.24 -53.21
CA ASP A 120 -17.76 -18.37 -53.95
C ASP A 120 -17.88 -17.37 -55.11
N ARG A 121 -17.24 -16.20 -55.02
CA ARG A 121 -17.30 -15.16 -56.05
C ARG A 121 -16.26 -15.40 -57.16
N GLU A 122 -15.11 -15.99 -56.84
CA GLU A 122 -14.11 -16.38 -57.83
C GLU A 122 -14.53 -17.60 -58.66
N GLU A 123 -15.19 -18.59 -58.05
CA GLU A 123 -15.70 -19.76 -58.78
C GLU A 123 -16.76 -19.38 -59.84
N LYS A 124 -17.62 -18.40 -59.54
CA LYS A 124 -18.65 -17.92 -60.49
C LYS A 124 -18.13 -16.98 -61.58
N ALA A 125 -16.91 -16.49 -61.47
CA ALA A 125 -16.34 -15.55 -62.45
C ALA A 125 -15.50 -16.26 -63.53
N ASN A 126 -15.18 -17.54 -63.36
CA ASN A 126 -14.25 -18.29 -64.22
C ASN A 126 -14.85 -19.55 -64.86
N GLY A 127 -16.18 -19.65 -64.95
CA GLY A 127 -16.93 -20.69 -65.66
C GLY A 127 -17.99 -20.07 -66.55
#